data_AF-A0A1V0PD65-F1
#
_entry.id   AF-A0A1V0PD65-F1
#
_cell.length_a   1.000
_cell.length_b   1.000
_cell.length_c   1.000
_cell.angle_alpha   90.00
_cell.angle_beta   90.00
_cell.angle_gamma   90.00
#
_symmetry.space_group_name_H-M   'P 1'
#
loop_
_entity.id
_entity.type
_entity.pdbx_description
1 polymer ?
#
loop_
_entity_poly.entity_id
_entity_poly.type
_entity_poly.pdbx_seq_one_letter_code
_entity_poly.pdbx_strand_id
1 'polypeptide(L)'
;MSKKAVVYYHNLMTGEYAEFKCFNSGTEATKYAVKRGKQIFNNLIFKNKPVLKGGGCVKIGFPFRFICAVFLDDCSQEIKDYVKTLE
;
A
#
# COMPACT_ATOMS: atom_id res chain seq x y z
N MET A 1 7.65 -14.57 12.57
CA MET A 1 6.22 -14.21 12.37
C MET A 1 5.96 -14.06 10.89
N SER A 2 4.88 -14.63 10.36
CA SER A 2 4.51 -14.47 8.95
C SER A 2 4.03 -13.03 8.68
N LYS A 3 4.51 -12.44 7.58
CA LYS A 3 4.06 -11.14 7.09
C LYS A 3 2.56 -11.25 6.76
N LYS A 4 1.76 -10.25 7.14
CA LYS A 4 0.29 -10.26 6.93
C LYS A 4 -0.21 -9.17 5.99
N ALA A 5 0.57 -8.12 5.78
CA ALA A 5 0.19 -7.01 4.93
C ALA A 5 1.38 -6.48 4.14
N VAL A 6 1.12 -5.89 2.99
CA VAL A 6 2.10 -5.25 2.13
C VAL A 6 1.67 -3.81 1.85
N VAL A 7 2.65 -2.92 1.83
CA VAL A 7 2.51 -1.58 1.28
C VAL A 7 3.28 -1.52 -0.02
N TYR A 8 2.67 -0.99 -1.07
CA TYR A 8 3.34 -0.72 -2.34
C TYR A 8 2.84 0.59 -2.92
N TYR A 9 3.67 1.21 -3.73
CA TYR A 9 3.30 2.29 -4.63
C TYR A 9 2.90 1.71 -5.98
N HIS A 10 1.82 2.20 -6.57
CA HIS A 10 1.35 1.82 -7.89
C HIS A 10 1.12 3.07 -8.73
N ASN A 11 1.77 3.07 -9.89
CA ASN A 11 1.60 4.07 -10.93
C ASN A 11 0.83 3.45 -12.11
N LEU A 12 -0.48 3.65 -12.16
CA LEU A 12 -1.32 3.19 -13.27
C LEU A 12 -0.94 3.83 -14.62
N MET A 13 -0.23 4.96 -14.63
CA MET A 13 0.24 5.56 -15.89
C MET A 13 1.35 4.73 -16.54
N THR A 14 2.23 4.13 -15.72
CA THR A 14 3.35 3.31 -16.20
C THR A 14 3.08 1.81 -16.06
N GLY A 15 2.03 1.43 -15.33
CA GLY A 15 1.77 0.04 -14.93
C GLY A 15 2.74 -0.48 -13.87
N GLU A 16 3.60 0.39 -13.32
CA GLU A 16 4.68 -0.04 -12.44
C GLU A 16 4.25 -0.08 -10.97
N TYR A 17 4.74 -1.11 -10.29
CA TYR A 17 4.72 -1.22 -8.84
C TYR A 17 6.10 -0.93 -8.26
N ALA A 18 6.15 -0.22 -7.13
CA ALA A 18 7.40 0.10 -6.45
C ALA A 18 7.22 0.16 -4.92
N GLU A 19 8.33 0.35 -4.20
CA GLU A 19 8.36 0.57 -2.74
C GLU A 19 7.64 -0.51 -1.91
N PHE A 20 7.76 -1.78 -2.31
CA PHE A 20 7.16 -2.90 -1.59
C PHE A 20 7.74 -3.03 -0.19
N LYS A 21 6.86 -3.03 0.81
CA LYS A 21 7.23 -3.22 2.20
C LYS A 21 6.20 -4.08 2.92
N CYS A 22 6.68 -5.16 3.54
CA CYS A 22 5.83 -6.09 4.27
C CYS A 22 5.75 -5.74 5.76
N PHE A 23 4.60 -6.03 6.36
CA PHE A 23 4.27 -5.76 7.76
C PHE A 23 3.53 -6.94 8.39
N ASN A 24 3.59 -7.04 9.72
CA ASN A 24 2.93 -8.11 10.48
C ASN A 24 1.44 -7.82 10.75
N SER A 25 0.97 -6.60 10.46
CA SER A 25 -0.44 -6.23 10.59
C SER A 25 -0.86 -5.14 9.59
N GLY A 26 -2.15 -5.11 9.25
CA GLY A 26 -2.73 -4.05 8.41
C GLY A 26 -2.68 -2.67 9.08
N THR A 27 -2.69 -2.61 10.41
CA THR A 27 -2.54 -1.36 11.17
C THR A 27 -1.16 -0.73 10.97
N GLU A 28 -0.09 -1.53 11.05
CA GLU A 28 1.28 -1.06 10.78
C GLU A 28 1.44 -0.62 9.32
N ALA A 29 0.95 -1.44 8.38
CA ALA A 29 0.96 -1.13 6.96
C ALA A 29 0.24 0.20 6.67
N THR A 30 -0.93 0.41 7.27
CA THR A 30 -1.72 1.65 7.10
C THR A 30 -0.97 2.86 7.68
N LYS A 31 -0.41 2.75 8.89
CA LYS A 31 0.40 3.84 9.48
C LYS A 31 1.58 4.21 8.58
N TYR A 32 2.27 3.22 8.02
CA TYR A 32 3.36 3.44 7.09
C TYR A 32 2.89 4.09 5.78
N ALA A 33 1.82 3.58 5.16
CA ALA A 33 1.26 4.14 3.94
C ALA A 33 0.83 5.61 4.12
N VAL A 34 0.22 5.95 5.25
CA VAL A 34 -0.12 7.35 5.59
C VAL A 34 1.12 8.22 5.67
N LYS A 35 2.14 7.78 6.42
CA LYS A 35 3.41 8.51 6.55
C LYS A 35 4.06 8.73 5.17
N ARG A 36 4.12 7.68 4.35
CA ARG A 36 4.76 7.73 3.03
C ARG A 36 3.95 8.56 2.03
N GLY A 37 2.63 8.44 2.05
CA GLY A 37 1.75 9.24 1.22
C GLY A 37 1.90 10.74 1.48
N LYS A 38 2.10 11.15 2.74
CA LYS A 38 2.42 12.56 3.06
C LYS A 38 3.70 13.04 2.40
N GLN A 39 4.72 12.19 2.36
CA GLN A 39 6.02 12.51 1.77
C GLN A 39 5.97 12.60 0.24
N ILE A 40 5.30 11.64 -0.42
CA ILE A 40 5.24 11.58 -1.89
C ILE A 40 4.31 12.64 -2.47
N PHE A 41 3.22 12.97 -1.75
CA PHE A 41 2.16 13.81 -2.30
C PHE A 41 1.97 15.14 -1.56
N ASN A 42 2.99 15.61 -0.86
CA ASN A 42 3.05 16.95 -0.25
C ASN A 42 1.80 17.37 0.55
N ASN A 43 1.29 16.49 1.42
CA ASN A 43 0.07 16.69 2.23
C ASN A 43 -1.24 16.99 1.47
N LEU A 44 -1.24 17.09 0.13
CA LEU A 44 -2.41 17.46 -0.69
C LEU A 44 -3.58 16.48 -0.59
N ILE A 45 -3.37 15.29 -0.01
CA ILE A 45 -4.29 14.15 -0.06
C ILE A 45 -5.21 14.05 1.16
N PHE A 46 -4.78 14.50 2.34
CA PHE A 46 -5.46 14.16 3.59
C PHE A 46 -6.59 15.11 3.96
N LYS A 47 -7.49 15.44 3.02
CA LYS A 47 -8.77 16.07 3.37
C LYS A 47 -9.63 15.15 4.25
N ASN A 48 -9.49 13.83 4.11
CA ASN A 48 -10.05 12.82 5.01
C ASN A 48 -8.97 11.83 5.47
N LYS A 49 -8.99 11.43 6.74
CA LYS A 49 -8.11 10.37 7.24
C LYS A 49 -8.48 9.05 6.53
N PRO A 50 -7.52 8.29 5.98
CA PRO A 50 -7.81 6.99 5.41
C PRO A 50 -8.30 6.05 6.51
N VAL A 51 -9.47 5.46 6.29
CA VAL A 51 -10.10 4.49 7.20
C VAL A 51 -10.04 3.12 6.54
N LEU A 52 -9.62 2.11 7.30
CA LEU A 52 -9.72 0.70 6.92
C LEU A 52 -11.20 0.31 6.85
N LYS A 53 -11.86 0.53 5.72
CA LYS A 53 -13.26 0.13 5.49
C LYS A 53 -13.32 -1.34 5.09
N GLY A 54 -12.97 -2.26 6.01
CA GLY A 54 -13.34 -3.68 5.98
C GLY A 54 -12.84 -4.56 4.82
N GLY A 55 -12.53 -4.02 3.63
CA GLY A 55 -12.11 -4.75 2.43
C GLY A 55 -10.60 -4.89 2.30
N GLY A 56 -9.89 -4.98 3.42
CA GLY A 56 -8.48 -5.31 3.48
C GLY A 56 -7.47 -4.35 2.85
N CYS A 57 -7.91 -3.25 2.21
CA CYS A 57 -7.05 -2.32 1.47
C CYS A 57 -7.29 -0.84 1.85
N VAL A 58 -6.22 -0.08 2.02
CA VAL A 58 -6.20 1.38 2.12
C VAL A 58 -5.39 1.95 0.97
N LYS A 59 -5.99 2.87 0.20
CA LYS A 59 -5.32 3.58 -0.89
C LYS A 59 -5.15 5.05 -0.54
N ILE A 60 -3.96 5.60 -0.79
CA ILE A 60 -3.60 6.99 -0.52
C ILE A 60 -2.90 7.53 -1.77
N GLY A 61 -3.54 8.47 -2.46
CA GLY A 61 -3.05 8.95 -3.74
C GLY A 61 -4.00 9.90 -4.44
N PHE A 62 -3.65 10.18 -5.68
CA PHE A 62 -4.49 10.84 -6.67
C PHE A 62 -4.84 9.84 -7.78
N PRO A 63 -5.74 10.18 -8.71
CA PRO A 63 -5.98 9.34 -9.88
C PRO A 63 -4.65 8.90 -10.49
N PHE A 64 -4.56 7.61 -10.79
CA PHE A 64 -3.42 6.96 -11.44
C PHE A 64 -2.11 6.81 -10.65
N ARG A 65 -1.95 7.43 -9.48
CA ARG A 65 -0.75 7.27 -8.64
C ARG A 65 -1.13 7.17 -7.17
N PHE A 66 -0.92 6.00 -6.57
CA PHE A 66 -1.31 5.76 -5.18
C PHE A 66 -0.37 4.80 -4.45
N ILE A 67 -0.32 4.96 -3.13
CA ILE A 67 0.21 3.95 -2.22
C ILE A 67 -0.96 3.11 -1.71
N CYS A 68 -0.81 1.80 -1.77
CA CYS A 68 -1.74 0.82 -1.25
C CYS A 68 -1.15 0.11 -0.04
N ALA A 69 -1.87 0.07 1.07
CA ALA A 69 -1.65 -0.91 2.14
C ALA A 69 -2.73 -1.99 2.04
N VAL A 70 -2.36 -3.26 1.91
CA VAL A 70 -3.31 -4.37 1.72
C VAL A 70 -2.86 -5.63 2.44
N PHE A 71 -3.79 -6.45 2.94
CA PHE A 71 -3.44 -7.77 3.48
C PHE A 71 -2.92 -8.69 2.37
N LEU A 72 -1.93 -9.53 2.68
CA LEU A 72 -1.32 -10.42 1.70
C LEU A 72 -2.33 -11.41 1.12
N ASP A 73 -3.27 -11.90 1.93
CA ASP A 73 -4.32 -12.82 1.46
C ASP A 73 -5.19 -12.17 0.36
N ASP A 74 -5.45 -10.86 0.49
CA ASP A 74 -6.26 -10.05 -0.44
C ASP A 74 -5.46 -9.48 -1.64
N CYS A 75 -4.15 -9.77 -1.74
CA CYS A 75 -3.32 -9.28 -2.86
C CYS A 75 -3.55 -10.07 -4.15
N SER A 76 -3.37 -9.39 -5.29
CA SER A 76 -3.25 -10.06 -6.59
C SER A 76 -2.06 -11.01 -6.61
N GLN A 77 -2.15 -12.05 -7.45
CA GLN A 77 -1.07 -13.03 -7.57
C GLN A 77 0.25 -12.39 -8.02
N GLU A 78 0.18 -11.40 -8.91
CA GLU A 78 1.32 -10.60 -9.36
C GLU A 78 2.09 -9.94 -8.20
N ILE A 79 1.38 -9.31 -7.27
CA ILE A 79 1.98 -8.70 -6.08
C ILE A 79 2.58 -9.77 -5.17
N LYS A 80 1.87 -10.88 -4.97
CA LYS A 80 2.36 -12.01 -4.17
C LYS A 80 3.65 -12.59 -4.73
N ASP A 81 3.73 -12.75 -6.05
CA ASP A 81 4.91 -13.29 -6.72
C ASP A 81 6.07 -12.31 -6.69
N TYR A 82 5.83 -11.00 -6.90
CA TYR A 82 6.86 -9.98 -6.73
C TYR A 82 7.43 -10.00 -5.29
N VAL A 83 6.58 -10.06 -4.27
CA VAL A 83 7.03 -10.09 -2.87
C VAL A 83 7.91 -11.30 -2.57
N LYS A 84 7.64 -12.48 -3.15
CA LYS A 84 8.50 -13.67 -3.01
C LYS A 84 9.89 -13.46 -3.60
N THR A 85 10.04 -12.64 -4.64
CA THR A 85 11.37 -12.35 -5.23
C THR A 85 12.25 -11.45 -4.35
N LEU A 86 11.69 -10.87 -3.28
CA LEU A 86 12.41 -9.99 -2.35
C LEU A 86 12.94 -10.72 -1.10
N GLU A 87 12.65 -12.02 -0.95
CA GLU A 87 13.14 -12.89 0.13
C GLU A 87 14.37 -13.69 -0.32
#